data_AF-A0A4R9G6K6-F1
#
_entry.id   AF-A0A4R9G6K6-F1
#
_cell.length_a   1.000
_cell.length_b   1.000
_cell.length_c   1.000
_cell.angle_alpha   90.00
_cell.angle_beta   90.00
_cell.angle_gamma   90.00
#
_symmetry.space_group_name_H-M   'P 1'
#
loop_
_entity.id
_entity.type
_entity.pdbx_description
1 polymer ?
#
loop_
_entity_poly.entity_id
_entity_poly.type
_entity_poly.pdbx_seq_one_letter_code
_entity_poly.pdbx_strand_id
1 'polypeptide(L)'
;MSPRKFFAFVIFTQLFFFSTSLFSLGTYSEGWTVAKLTQFESSGIIYESYEGVIEVTVYDPAEECDMARDECFAPVRKKVQVSVRPENADVVNFLSKNLNQTILIQFNIHRIKPVALSTSIEIVDAQYQDSKLPHTSPVKDPSGRITVWVTAHDTATPIDKMTSRKTGGKRNFSVTGRILSLEYKGTMVGTYEGIYLDESRGKVHPFSITSEEMAEFAWKAMKYSGRYFLGVSVAFVVGVRESNYDIFEINFREPAGTQSK
;
A
#
# COMPACT_ATOMS: atom_id res chain seq x y z
N MET A 1 -5.79 -50.73 -48.63
CA MET A 1 -6.12 -50.07 -49.90
C MET A 1 -7.54 -49.49 -49.80
N SER A 2 -7.64 -48.21 -49.43
CA SER A 2 -8.78 -47.27 -49.61
C SER A 2 -8.54 -46.09 -48.65
N PRO A 3 -8.23 -44.87 -49.15
CA PRO A 3 -7.89 -43.72 -48.33
C PRO A 3 -9.15 -42.89 -48.11
N ARG A 4 -9.79 -42.98 -46.95
CA ARG A 4 -10.81 -42.02 -46.55
C ARG A 4 -10.93 -41.98 -45.03
N LYS A 5 -10.62 -40.80 -44.50
CA LYS A 5 -10.85 -40.30 -43.12
C LYS A 5 -9.71 -40.54 -42.13
N PHE A 6 -8.51 -40.14 -42.54
CA PHE A 6 -7.39 -39.71 -41.69
C PHE A 6 -7.67 -38.32 -41.05
N PHE A 7 -8.86 -38.14 -40.50
CA PHE A 7 -9.40 -36.83 -40.05
C PHE A 7 -9.95 -36.92 -38.62
N ALA A 8 -9.23 -37.62 -37.76
CA ALA A 8 -9.48 -37.68 -36.32
C ALA A 8 -8.19 -37.45 -35.51
N PHE A 9 -7.25 -36.72 -36.12
CA PHE A 9 -6.01 -36.27 -35.53
C PHE A 9 -5.85 -34.83 -36.01
N VAL A 10 -5.65 -33.88 -35.09
CA VAL A 10 -5.71 -32.42 -35.30
C VAL A 10 -7.13 -31.85 -35.16
N ILE A 11 -7.30 -30.86 -34.28
CA ILE A 11 -8.55 -30.20 -33.82
C ILE A 11 -9.21 -30.87 -32.59
N PHE A 12 -8.50 -30.86 -31.45
CA PHE A 12 -9.03 -30.26 -30.19
C PHE A 12 -7.91 -30.08 -29.14
N THR A 13 -6.70 -29.74 -29.58
CA THR A 13 -5.56 -29.36 -28.72
C THR A 13 -5.29 -27.85 -28.77
N GLN A 14 -6.30 -27.06 -29.10
CA GLN A 14 -6.29 -25.62 -28.92
C GLN A 14 -7.50 -25.22 -28.08
N LEU A 15 -7.27 -24.29 -27.14
CA LEU A 15 -8.21 -23.71 -26.17
C LEU A 15 -8.25 -24.34 -24.77
N PHE A 16 -7.09 -24.65 -24.20
CA PHE A 16 -6.87 -24.43 -22.76
C PHE A 16 -5.54 -23.69 -22.55
N PHE A 17 -5.35 -22.57 -23.27
CA PHE A 17 -4.55 -21.47 -22.73
C PHE A 17 -5.42 -20.73 -21.71
N PHE A 18 -5.76 -21.40 -20.62
CA PHE A 18 -6.06 -20.70 -19.39
C PHE A 18 -4.70 -20.21 -18.87
N SER A 19 -4.31 -19.03 -19.29
CA SER A 19 -3.44 -18.17 -18.49
C SER A 19 -4.25 -17.75 -17.25
N THR A 20 -4.56 -18.71 -16.37
CA THR A 20 -4.87 -18.35 -15.00
C THR A 20 -3.55 -17.85 -14.45
N SER A 21 -3.49 -16.55 -14.15
CA SER A 21 -2.47 -15.97 -13.30
C SER A 21 -2.33 -16.91 -12.10
N LEU A 22 -1.27 -17.71 -12.09
CA LEU A 22 -0.90 -18.50 -10.94
C LEU A 22 -0.72 -17.45 -9.85
N PHE A 23 -1.64 -17.44 -8.89
CA PHE A 23 -1.50 -16.66 -7.67
C PHE A 23 -0.07 -16.81 -7.19
N SER A 24 0.65 -15.68 -7.18
CA SER A 24 2.06 -15.52 -6.89
C SER A 24 2.33 -15.75 -5.41
N LEU A 25 1.92 -16.91 -4.90
CA LEU A 25 2.10 -17.31 -3.52
C LEU A 25 3.60 -17.55 -3.30
N GLY A 26 4.33 -16.47 -3.02
CA GLY A 26 5.72 -16.48 -2.59
C GLY A 26 6.79 -15.98 -3.56
N THR A 27 6.48 -15.36 -4.71
CA THR A 27 7.52 -14.80 -5.60
C THR A 27 7.86 -13.34 -5.27
N TYR A 28 6.88 -12.55 -4.86
CA TYR A 28 7.07 -11.16 -4.44
C TYR A 28 6.12 -10.79 -3.29
N SER A 29 6.47 -9.74 -2.53
CA SER A 29 5.51 -9.00 -1.69
C SER A 29 4.97 -7.80 -2.45
N GLU A 30 3.72 -7.42 -2.19
CA GLU A 30 3.07 -6.26 -2.80
C GLU A 30 2.87 -5.16 -1.76
N GLY A 31 2.99 -3.90 -2.16
CA GLY A 31 2.68 -2.79 -1.28
C GLY A 31 2.43 -1.47 -1.98
N TRP A 32 2.00 -0.51 -1.19
CA TRP A 32 1.82 0.89 -1.59
C TRP A 32 2.71 1.78 -0.74
N THR A 33 3.27 2.84 -1.31
CA THR A 33 4.08 3.84 -0.59
C THR A 33 3.95 5.24 -1.16
N VAL A 34 3.96 6.23 -0.28
CA VAL A 34 4.07 7.64 -0.62
C VAL A 34 5.54 8.00 -0.70
N ALA A 35 6.00 8.36 -1.91
CA ALA A 35 7.41 8.64 -2.14
C ALA A 35 7.61 9.85 -3.05
N LYS A 36 8.75 10.53 -2.88
CA LYS A 36 9.19 11.55 -3.82
C LYS A 36 10.05 10.92 -4.90
N LEU A 37 9.64 11.02 -6.16
CA LEU A 37 10.46 10.58 -7.28
C LEU A 37 11.61 11.58 -7.50
N THR A 38 12.86 11.15 -7.41
CA THR A 38 14.04 12.04 -7.52
C THR A 38 14.81 11.87 -8.81
N GLN A 39 14.81 10.66 -9.38
CA GLN A 39 15.46 10.31 -10.64
C GLN A 39 14.60 9.28 -11.36
N PHE A 40 14.55 9.35 -12.69
CA PHE A 40 13.88 8.35 -13.53
C PHE A 40 14.45 8.43 -14.96
N GLU A 41 15.12 7.36 -15.39
CA GLU A 41 15.85 7.31 -16.65
C GLU A 41 15.67 5.94 -17.32
N SER A 42 15.77 5.91 -18.65
CA SER A 42 15.80 4.64 -19.38
C SER A 42 17.19 4.02 -19.20
N SER A 43 17.25 2.79 -18.70
CA SER A 43 18.50 2.03 -18.68
C SER A 43 18.70 1.40 -20.05
N GLY A 44 19.68 1.89 -20.80
CA GLY A 44 19.99 1.39 -22.15
C GLY A 44 20.84 0.12 -22.13
N ILE A 45 20.53 -0.78 -23.07
CA ILE A 45 21.31 -1.94 -23.57
C ILE A 45 21.46 -3.14 -22.60
N ILE A 46 21.70 -2.94 -21.30
CA ILE A 46 21.98 -4.08 -20.38
C ILE A 46 20.69 -4.66 -19.78
N TYR A 47 19.71 -3.81 -19.48
CA TYR A 47 18.41 -4.20 -18.93
C TYR A 47 17.31 -3.56 -19.76
N GLU A 48 16.27 -4.32 -20.09
CA GLU A 48 15.06 -3.78 -20.69
C GLU A 48 14.17 -3.20 -19.58
N SER A 49 14.62 -2.14 -18.90
CA SER A 49 13.84 -1.46 -17.85
C SER A 49 14.18 0.02 -17.71
N TYR A 50 13.25 0.76 -17.11
CA TYR A 50 13.47 2.12 -16.64
C TYR A 50 13.85 2.09 -15.17
N GLU A 51 14.79 2.93 -14.78
CA GLU A 51 15.39 2.94 -13.46
C GLU A 51 15.12 4.27 -12.79
N GLY A 52 14.78 4.21 -11.50
CA GLY A 52 14.46 5.38 -10.72
C GLY A 52 15.04 5.35 -9.32
N VAL A 53 15.04 6.53 -8.70
CA VAL A 53 15.35 6.70 -7.28
C VAL A 53 14.20 7.41 -6.62
N ILE A 54 13.58 6.75 -5.65
CA ILE A 54 12.52 7.32 -4.82
C ILE A 54 13.05 7.65 -3.43
N GLU A 55 12.57 8.74 -2.84
CA GLU A 55 12.81 9.12 -1.46
C GLU A 55 11.56 8.82 -0.63
N VAL A 56 11.68 7.88 0.30
CA VAL A 56 10.62 7.46 1.23
C VAL A 56 10.92 7.95 2.64
N THR A 57 9.89 8.15 3.45
CA THR A 57 10.03 8.48 4.88
C THR A 57 9.91 7.20 5.71
N VAL A 58 10.92 6.93 6.53
CA VAL A 58 11.04 5.75 7.41
C VAL A 58 11.50 6.18 8.80
N TYR A 59 11.69 5.25 9.72
CA TYR A 59 12.39 5.47 11.00
C TYR A 59 13.68 4.65 11.05
N ASP A 60 14.57 5.00 11.98
CA ASP A 60 15.74 4.20 12.30
C ASP A 60 15.39 3.15 13.37
N PRO A 61 15.42 1.84 13.07
CA PRO A 61 15.13 0.81 14.07
C PRO A 61 16.20 0.70 15.17
N ALA A 62 17.38 1.29 14.97
CA ALA A 62 18.46 1.33 15.97
C ALA A 62 18.38 2.56 16.90
N GLU A 63 17.33 3.40 16.77
CA GLU A 63 17.15 4.56 17.62
C GLU A 63 17.02 4.14 19.10
N GLU A 64 18.01 4.48 19.92
CA GLU A 64 17.94 4.29 21.37
C GLU A 64 16.91 5.24 21.95
N CYS A 65 15.76 4.72 22.38
CA CYS A 65 14.65 5.57 22.78
C CYS A 65 13.83 5.01 23.95
N ASP A 66 13.25 5.94 24.71
CA ASP A 66 12.39 5.64 25.85
C ASP A 66 10.95 5.37 25.37
N MET A 67 10.59 4.07 25.31
CA MET A 67 9.26 3.64 24.92
C MET A 67 8.15 4.12 25.86
N ALA A 68 8.45 4.54 27.09
CA ALA A 68 7.45 5.07 28.01
C ALA A 68 7.08 6.52 27.71
N ARG A 69 7.97 7.28 27.05
CA ARG A 69 7.76 8.68 26.66
C ARG A 69 7.38 8.87 25.19
N ASP A 70 7.28 7.77 24.43
CA ASP A 70 7.01 7.78 22.98
C ASP A 70 7.99 8.71 22.20
N GLU A 71 9.23 8.87 22.68
CA GLU A 71 10.23 9.78 22.09
C GLU A 71 10.88 9.23 20.80
N CYS A 72 10.68 7.94 20.53
CA CYS A 72 11.16 7.19 19.37
C CYS A 72 10.59 7.71 18.03
N PHE A 73 11.05 7.11 16.93
CA PHE A 73 10.42 7.18 15.61
C PHE A 73 10.61 8.52 14.90
N ALA A 74 11.79 9.11 15.02
CA ALA A 74 12.14 10.30 14.24
C ALA A 74 12.08 9.98 12.74
N PRO A 75 11.40 10.81 11.92
CA PRO A 75 11.31 10.56 10.48
C PRO A 75 12.66 10.80 9.81
N VAL A 76 13.12 9.77 9.09
CA VAL A 76 14.34 9.78 8.29
C VAL A 76 13.97 9.56 6.83
N ARG A 77 14.62 10.29 5.92
CA ARG A 77 14.44 10.10 4.48
C ARG A 77 15.43 9.06 3.97
N LYS A 78 14.93 8.06 3.27
CA LYS A 78 15.73 6.99 2.68
C LYS A 78 15.55 6.97 1.17
N LYS A 79 16.66 6.96 0.44
CA LYS A 79 16.66 6.76 -1.01
C LYS A 79 16.61 5.27 -1.33
N VAL A 80 15.74 4.89 -2.24
CA VAL A 80 15.51 3.51 -2.68
C VAL A 80 15.54 3.48 -4.20
N GLN A 81 16.31 2.54 -4.75
CA GLN A 81 16.37 2.29 -6.18
C GLN A 81 15.20 1.39 -6.59
N VAL A 82 14.58 1.69 -7.73
CA VAL A 82 13.39 1.02 -8.23
C VAL A 82 13.49 0.84 -9.74
N SER A 83 12.85 -0.21 -10.24
CA SER A 83 12.77 -0.52 -11.67
C SER A 83 11.33 -0.49 -12.17
N VAL A 84 11.11 -0.19 -13.45
CA VAL A 84 9.82 -0.28 -14.14
C VAL A 84 10.01 -1.03 -15.45
N ARG A 85 9.11 -1.97 -15.77
CA ARG A 85 9.12 -2.64 -17.07
C ARG A 85 8.70 -1.69 -18.19
N PRO A 86 9.36 -1.73 -19.37
CA PRO A 86 9.02 -0.88 -20.51
C PRO A 86 7.60 -1.14 -21.03
N GLU A 87 7.12 -2.37 -20.84
CA GLU A 87 5.78 -2.84 -21.19
C GLU A 87 4.68 -2.01 -20.48
N ASN A 88 4.97 -1.47 -19.29
CA ASN A 88 4.06 -0.64 -18.53
C ASN A 88 4.21 0.84 -18.93
N ALA A 89 3.83 1.14 -20.18
CA ALA A 89 3.99 2.46 -20.78
C ALA A 89 3.28 3.57 -19.99
N ASP A 90 2.15 3.28 -19.36
CA ASP A 90 1.39 4.26 -18.56
C ASP A 90 2.18 4.71 -17.33
N VAL A 91 2.74 3.76 -16.58
CA VAL A 91 3.60 4.05 -15.43
C VAL A 91 4.87 4.78 -15.85
N VAL A 92 5.53 4.33 -16.93
CA VAL A 92 6.74 4.99 -17.46
C VAL A 92 6.43 6.45 -17.82
N ASN A 93 5.33 6.69 -18.53
CA ASN A 93 4.91 8.03 -18.93
C ASN A 93 4.54 8.90 -17.73
N PHE A 94 3.85 8.33 -16.74
CA PHE A 94 3.50 9.03 -15.51
C PHE A 94 4.75 9.45 -14.74
N LEU A 95 5.67 8.52 -14.48
CA LEU A 95 6.89 8.80 -13.71
C LEU A 95 7.80 9.81 -14.43
N SER A 96 7.95 9.69 -15.74
CA SER A 96 8.76 10.62 -16.55
C SER A 96 8.27 12.07 -16.46
N LYS A 97 6.95 12.28 -16.29
CA LYS A 97 6.35 13.62 -16.17
C LYS A 97 6.36 14.18 -14.74
N ASN A 98 6.66 13.34 -13.75
CA ASN A 98 6.48 13.64 -12.33
C ASN A 98 7.78 13.59 -11.51
N LEU A 99 8.92 13.87 -12.16
CA LEU A 99 10.18 14.07 -11.48
C LEU A 99 10.07 15.17 -10.42
N ASN A 100 10.68 14.92 -9.26
CA ASN A 100 10.68 15.76 -8.07
C ASN A 100 9.31 15.95 -7.39
N GLN A 101 8.30 15.18 -7.76
CA GLN A 101 6.99 15.22 -7.12
C GLN A 101 6.80 14.08 -6.12
N THR A 102 5.98 14.32 -5.09
CA THR A 102 5.51 13.28 -4.18
C THR A 102 4.28 12.61 -4.78
N ILE A 103 4.37 11.31 -4.99
CA ILE A 103 3.37 10.47 -5.65
C ILE A 103 3.10 9.23 -4.81
N LEU A 104 1.97 8.59 -5.05
CA LEU A 104 1.62 7.29 -4.51
C LEU A 104 2.05 6.21 -5.51
N ILE A 105 2.80 5.22 -5.04
CA ILE A 105 3.43 4.19 -5.84
C ILE A 105 2.97 2.82 -5.34
N GLN A 106 2.48 1.97 -6.24
CA GLN A 106 2.32 0.54 -6.00
C GLN A 106 3.58 -0.20 -6.47
N PHE A 107 4.06 -1.12 -5.65
CA PHE A 107 5.30 -1.84 -5.93
C PHE A 107 5.21 -3.32 -5.58
N ASN A 108 6.06 -4.09 -6.25
CA ASN A 108 6.37 -5.47 -5.91
C ASN A 108 7.83 -5.57 -5.44
N ILE A 109 8.07 -6.25 -4.32
CA ILE A 109 9.42 -6.61 -3.87
C ILE A 109 9.65 -8.08 -4.19
N HIS A 110 10.47 -8.34 -5.20
CA HIS A 110 10.80 -9.69 -5.65
C HIS A 110 11.76 -10.37 -4.67
N ARG A 111 11.41 -11.59 -4.23
CA ARG A 111 12.31 -12.41 -3.40
C ARG A 111 13.54 -12.88 -4.17
N ILE A 112 13.38 -13.09 -5.48
CA ILE A 112 14.45 -13.42 -6.42
C ILE A 112 14.42 -12.36 -7.52
N LYS A 113 15.51 -11.59 -7.66
CA LYS A 113 15.57 -10.48 -8.62
C LYS A 113 15.36 -10.98 -10.06
N PRO A 114 14.37 -10.46 -10.81
CA PRO A 114 14.17 -10.81 -12.21
C PRO A 114 15.33 -10.34 -13.08
N VAL A 115 15.69 -11.12 -14.11
CA VAL A 115 16.77 -10.78 -15.05
C VAL A 115 16.50 -9.47 -15.81
N ALA A 116 15.23 -9.16 -16.08
CA ALA A 116 14.81 -7.96 -16.80
C ALA A 116 14.88 -6.66 -15.97
N LEU A 117 15.09 -6.75 -14.65
CA LEU A 117 15.10 -5.60 -13.74
C LEU A 117 16.48 -5.37 -13.14
N SER A 118 16.90 -4.11 -12.99
CA SER A 118 18.16 -3.83 -12.31
C SER A 118 18.06 -4.00 -10.78
N THR A 119 16.88 -3.71 -10.21
CA THR A 119 16.57 -3.78 -8.77
C THR A 119 15.54 -4.87 -8.43
N SER A 120 15.43 -5.21 -7.15
CA SER A 120 14.40 -6.13 -6.62
C SER A 120 13.03 -5.47 -6.40
N ILE A 121 12.93 -4.14 -6.54
CA ILE A 121 11.70 -3.39 -6.32
C ILE A 121 11.17 -2.92 -7.66
N GLU A 122 10.04 -3.47 -8.06
CA GLU A 122 9.36 -3.13 -9.30
C GLU A 122 8.18 -2.19 -9.02
N ILE A 123 8.13 -1.04 -9.67
CA ILE A 123 6.93 -0.20 -9.64
C ILE A 123 5.94 -0.74 -10.68
N VAL A 124 4.73 -1.02 -10.24
CA VAL A 124 3.65 -1.58 -11.08
C VAL A 124 2.51 -0.61 -11.33
N ASP A 125 2.33 0.39 -10.47
CA ASP A 125 1.38 1.48 -10.67
C ASP A 125 1.88 2.76 -9.97
N ALA A 126 1.44 3.92 -10.47
CA ALA A 126 1.77 5.21 -9.88
C ALA A 126 0.66 6.24 -10.16
N GLN A 127 0.28 7.00 -9.13
CA GLN A 127 -0.76 8.02 -9.23
C GLN A 127 -0.48 9.20 -8.30
N TYR A 128 -1.13 10.34 -8.57
CA TYR A 128 -1.16 11.43 -7.61
C TYR A 128 -1.94 11.02 -6.36
N GLN A 129 -1.62 11.67 -5.24
CA GLN A 129 -2.50 11.66 -4.09
C GLN A 129 -3.54 12.77 -4.25
N ASP A 130 -4.80 12.44 -4.02
CA ASP A 130 -5.87 13.41 -4.02
C ASP A 130 -5.76 14.29 -2.76
N SER A 131 -5.68 15.60 -2.95
CA SER A 131 -5.67 16.58 -1.86
C SER A 131 -7.04 16.77 -1.23
N LYS A 132 -8.09 16.48 -2.01
CA LYS A 132 -9.46 16.45 -1.53
C LYS A 132 -9.75 15.02 -1.12
N LEU A 133 -9.91 14.83 0.18
CA LEU A 133 -10.74 13.75 0.66
C LEU A 133 -12.10 13.87 -0.06
N PRO A 134 -12.71 12.78 -0.54
CA PRO A 134 -13.93 12.87 -1.32
C PRO A 134 -15.03 13.61 -0.55
N HIS A 135 -16.06 14.09 -1.25
CA HIS A 135 -17.16 14.80 -0.61
C HIS A 135 -18.42 13.96 -0.67
N THR A 136 -19.16 13.89 0.43
CA THR A 136 -20.50 13.33 0.46
C THR A 136 -21.37 14.33 -0.22
N SER A 137 -22.12 13.88 -1.20
CA SER A 137 -23.41 14.49 -1.43
C SER A 137 -24.44 13.38 -1.50
N PRO A 138 -25.43 13.33 -0.61
CA PRO A 138 -26.77 13.57 -1.08
C PRO A 138 -26.93 15.08 -1.29
N VAL A 139 -27.70 15.44 -2.32
CA VAL A 139 -28.06 16.81 -2.67
C VAL A 139 -28.33 17.70 -1.44
N LYS A 140 -27.63 18.86 -1.41
CA LYS A 140 -27.80 20.06 -0.55
C LYS A 140 -27.78 19.87 0.98
N ASP A 141 -26.64 20.17 1.59
CA ASP A 141 -26.55 20.67 2.98
C ASP A 141 -25.44 21.75 3.06
N PRO A 142 -25.65 22.94 3.67
CA PRO A 142 -24.67 24.04 3.67
C PRO A 142 -23.47 23.83 4.61
N SER A 143 -23.27 22.63 5.14
CA SER A 143 -22.41 22.38 6.31
C SER A 143 -20.96 21.95 6.01
N GLY A 144 -20.52 21.88 4.73
CA GLY A 144 -19.10 21.73 4.38
C GLY A 144 -18.42 20.42 4.85
N ARG A 145 -18.98 19.25 4.48
CA ARG A 145 -18.55 17.91 4.94
C ARG A 145 -17.54 17.20 4.01
N ILE A 146 -16.72 16.30 4.58
CA ILE A 146 -15.64 15.51 3.96
C ILE A 146 -15.90 14.00 4.18
N THR A 147 -15.70 13.12 3.17
CA THR A 147 -15.97 11.65 3.17
C THR A 147 -15.19 10.84 2.15
N VAL A 148 -14.85 9.57 2.38
CA VAL A 148 -14.06 8.77 1.40
C VAL A 148 -14.87 7.72 0.64
N TRP A 149 -14.73 7.69 -0.70
CA TRP A 149 -15.16 6.56 -1.53
C TRP A 149 -14.11 5.46 -1.44
N VAL A 150 -14.51 4.37 -0.80
CA VAL A 150 -13.73 3.13 -0.75
C VAL A 150 -14.50 2.12 -1.61
N THR A 151 -14.08 1.94 -2.86
CA THR A 151 -14.51 0.80 -3.68
C THR A 151 -13.81 -0.48 -3.20
N ALA A 152 -13.97 -0.82 -1.93
CA ALA A 152 -13.73 -2.18 -1.43
C ALA A 152 -15.00 -2.94 -1.74
N HIS A 153 -14.88 -3.91 -2.66
CA HIS A 153 -15.90 -4.89 -2.99
C HIS A 153 -17.33 -4.36 -2.99
N ASP A 154 -17.82 -3.93 -4.16
CA ASP A 154 -19.26 -3.92 -4.44
C ASP A 154 -20.16 -3.22 -3.40
N THR A 155 -19.70 -2.14 -2.78
CA THR A 155 -20.53 -1.33 -1.88
C THR A 155 -20.78 0.04 -2.48
N ALA A 156 -22.05 0.29 -2.81
CA ALA A 156 -22.58 1.51 -3.41
C ALA A 156 -22.58 2.73 -2.46
N THR A 157 -21.77 2.72 -1.39
CA THR A 157 -21.81 3.73 -0.31
C THR A 157 -20.41 4.17 0.12
N PRO A 158 -20.18 5.47 0.33
CA PRO A 158 -18.92 5.98 0.89
C PRO A 158 -18.76 5.50 2.33
N ILE A 159 -17.54 5.07 2.69
CA ILE A 159 -17.22 4.56 4.03
C ILE A 159 -16.29 5.58 4.69
N ASP A 160 -16.83 6.29 5.67
CA ASP A 160 -16.09 7.35 6.38
C ASP A 160 -15.29 6.84 7.57
N LYS A 161 -15.55 5.60 7.95
CA LYS A 161 -14.98 4.93 9.11
C LYS A 161 -14.98 3.43 8.84
N MET A 162 -13.80 2.82 9.00
CA MET A 162 -13.65 1.37 9.09
C MET A 162 -13.18 1.03 10.49
N THR A 163 -13.79 -0.01 11.08
CA THR A 163 -13.37 -0.54 12.38
C THR A 163 -13.20 -2.04 12.29
N SER A 164 -12.08 -2.56 12.81
CA SER A 164 -11.81 -3.98 12.93
C SER A 164 -11.66 -4.37 14.41
N ARG A 165 -11.54 -5.67 14.66
CA ARG A 165 -11.33 -6.18 16.01
C ARG A 165 -9.95 -5.75 16.53
N LYS A 166 -9.93 -5.13 17.71
CA LYS A 166 -8.68 -4.80 18.42
C LYS A 166 -7.89 -6.07 18.73
N THR A 167 -6.61 -6.09 18.38
CA THR A 167 -5.71 -7.21 18.67
C THR A 167 -4.86 -6.97 19.93
N GLY A 168 -4.77 -5.72 20.40
CA GLY A 168 -4.02 -5.33 21.59
C GLY A 168 -4.90 -5.03 22.82
N GLY A 169 -4.38 -5.34 24.01
CA GLY A 169 -5.05 -5.08 25.29
C GLY A 169 -4.34 -4.07 26.21
N LYS A 170 -3.16 -3.56 25.84
CA LYS A 170 -2.33 -2.73 26.73
C LYS A 170 -2.82 -1.29 26.81
N ARG A 171 -2.97 -0.66 25.64
CA ARG A 171 -3.52 0.69 25.49
C ARG A 171 -4.14 0.84 24.10
N ASN A 172 -5.14 1.71 24.00
CA ASN A 172 -5.72 2.16 22.75
C ASN A 172 -5.68 3.68 22.72
N PHE A 173 -5.37 4.26 21.57
CA PHE A 173 -5.35 5.71 21.40
C PHE A 173 -5.71 6.08 19.97
N SER A 174 -6.06 7.35 19.76
CA SER A 174 -6.27 7.91 18.44
C SER A 174 -5.11 8.83 18.08
N VAL A 175 -4.64 8.71 16.84
CA VAL A 175 -3.63 9.59 16.24
C VAL A 175 -4.27 10.34 15.08
N THR A 176 -3.95 11.63 14.92
CA THR A 176 -4.24 12.37 13.69
C THR A 176 -3.03 12.29 12.77
N GLY A 177 -3.23 11.79 11.55
CA GLY A 177 -2.12 11.47 10.68
C GLY A 177 -2.52 10.87 9.34
N ARG A 178 -1.58 10.14 8.74
CA ARG A 178 -1.79 9.41 7.49
C ARG A 178 -0.82 8.24 7.37
N ILE A 179 -1.22 7.22 6.64
CA ILE A 179 -0.38 6.08 6.28
C ILE A 179 0.58 6.49 5.16
N LEU A 180 1.85 6.16 5.33
CA LEU A 180 2.92 6.44 4.38
C LEU A 180 3.27 5.22 3.54
N SER A 181 3.22 4.03 4.13
CA SER A 181 3.46 2.76 3.43
C SER A 181 2.64 1.64 4.03
N LEU A 182 2.25 0.67 3.20
CA LEU A 182 1.62 -0.58 3.62
C LEU A 182 1.99 -1.71 2.65
N GLU A 183 2.64 -2.74 3.15
CA GLU A 183 3.15 -3.89 2.41
C GLU A 183 2.58 -5.20 2.97
N TYR A 184 2.12 -6.08 2.08
CA TYR A 184 1.76 -7.44 2.43
C TYR A 184 3.00 -8.32 2.61
N LYS A 185 3.29 -8.77 3.84
CA LYS A 185 4.49 -9.58 4.14
C LYS A 185 4.31 -11.07 3.90
N GLY A 186 3.08 -11.55 3.73
CA GLY A 186 2.81 -12.94 3.31
C GLY A 186 3.35 -14.03 4.25
N THR A 187 3.43 -13.76 5.57
CA THR A 187 3.63 -14.81 6.58
C THR A 187 2.35 -15.65 6.73
N MET A 188 2.40 -16.82 7.39
CA MET A 188 1.27 -17.77 7.51
C MET A 188 -0.06 -17.18 8.03
N VAL A 189 -0.07 -15.94 8.54
CA VAL A 189 -1.24 -15.25 9.10
C VAL A 189 -1.61 -13.97 8.31
N GLY A 190 -1.11 -13.80 7.07
CA GLY A 190 -1.58 -12.72 6.18
C GLY A 190 -1.43 -11.32 6.79
N THR A 191 -0.24 -11.00 7.28
CA THR A 191 0.04 -9.73 7.96
C THR A 191 0.45 -8.66 6.95
N TYR A 192 -0.12 -7.48 7.13
CA TYR A 192 0.28 -6.27 6.42
C TYR A 192 1.09 -5.40 7.37
N GLU A 193 2.25 -4.92 6.94
CA GLU A 193 3.14 -4.10 7.74
C GLU A 193 3.30 -2.73 7.07
N GLY A 194 3.27 -1.68 7.87
CA GLY A 194 3.24 -0.32 7.35
C GLY A 194 3.85 0.69 8.30
N ILE A 195 3.89 1.94 7.82
CA ILE A 195 4.33 3.10 8.60
C ILE A 195 3.28 4.19 8.48
N TYR A 196 2.86 4.78 9.60
CA TYR A 196 2.02 5.98 9.61
C TYR A 196 2.78 7.18 10.18
N LEU A 197 2.45 8.37 9.69
CA LEU A 197 2.88 9.65 10.24
C LEU A 197 1.89 10.09 11.31
N ASP A 198 2.35 10.21 12.56
CA ASP A 198 1.68 11.00 13.59
C ASP A 198 2.01 12.47 13.35
N GLU A 199 1.03 13.22 12.83
CA GLU A 199 1.23 14.63 12.53
C GLU A 199 1.20 15.52 13.77
N SER A 200 0.61 15.06 14.86
CA SER A 200 0.59 15.81 16.13
C SER A 200 1.96 15.83 16.80
N ARG A 201 2.73 14.75 16.64
CA ARG A 201 4.07 14.57 17.23
C ARG A 201 5.20 14.72 16.21
N GLY A 202 4.90 14.70 14.91
CA GLY A 202 5.89 14.68 13.85
C GLY A 202 6.74 13.40 13.83
N LYS A 203 6.14 12.25 14.19
CA LYS A 203 6.79 10.95 14.35
C LYS A 203 6.23 9.91 13.38
N VAL A 204 7.01 8.90 13.01
CA VAL A 204 6.58 7.86 12.05
C VAL A 204 6.61 6.46 12.63
N HIS A 205 5.45 5.91 12.94
CA HIS A 205 5.36 4.67 13.70
C HIS A 205 5.13 3.45 12.80
N PRO A 206 5.83 2.33 13.04
CA PRO A 206 5.51 1.07 12.41
C PRO A 206 4.18 0.55 12.94
N PHE A 207 3.38 -0.07 12.09
CA PHE A 207 2.14 -0.74 12.47
C PHE A 207 1.92 -2.01 11.66
N SER A 208 1.10 -2.90 12.21
CA SER A 208 0.62 -4.09 11.53
C SER A 208 -0.90 -3.98 11.33
N ILE A 209 -1.42 -4.69 10.33
CA ILE A 209 -2.85 -4.98 10.16
C ILE A 209 -3.00 -6.47 9.91
N THR A 210 -3.86 -7.12 10.70
CA THR A 210 -4.20 -8.55 10.52
C THR A 210 -5.53 -8.79 9.83
N SER A 211 -6.33 -7.73 9.61
CA SER A 211 -7.62 -7.80 8.93
C SER A 211 -7.44 -7.38 7.47
N GLU A 212 -7.74 -8.30 6.55
CA GLU A 212 -7.66 -8.04 5.11
C GLU A 212 -8.55 -6.85 4.69
N GLU A 213 -9.79 -6.79 5.20
CA GLU A 213 -10.71 -5.68 4.96
C GLU A 213 -10.12 -4.33 5.42
N MET A 214 -9.45 -4.29 6.58
CA MET A 214 -8.79 -3.09 7.07
C MET A 214 -7.58 -2.72 6.21
N ALA A 215 -6.82 -3.70 5.70
CA ALA A 215 -5.70 -3.46 4.81
C ALA A 215 -6.16 -2.89 3.46
N GLU A 216 -7.23 -3.43 2.89
CA GLU A 216 -7.85 -2.88 1.68
C GLU A 216 -8.34 -1.44 1.89
N PHE A 217 -8.95 -1.17 3.05
CA PHE A 217 -9.40 0.17 3.41
C PHE A 217 -8.21 1.13 3.57
N ALA A 218 -7.13 0.67 4.21
CA ALA A 218 -5.90 1.43 4.39
C ALA A 218 -5.23 1.81 3.07
N TRP A 219 -5.11 0.89 2.11
CA TRP A 219 -4.60 1.21 0.77
C TRP A 219 -5.43 2.28 0.06
N LYS A 220 -6.75 2.24 0.22
CA LYS A 220 -7.64 3.28 -0.33
C LYS A 220 -7.47 4.61 0.39
N ALA A 221 -7.28 4.59 1.71
CA ALA A 221 -6.98 5.78 2.49
C ALA A 221 -5.67 6.46 2.02
N MET A 222 -4.65 5.68 1.62
CA MET A 222 -3.38 6.22 1.11
C MET A 222 -3.51 7.00 -0.20
N LYS A 223 -4.59 6.82 -0.97
CA LYS A 223 -4.88 7.64 -2.17
C LYS A 223 -5.08 9.11 -1.84
N TYR A 224 -5.41 9.42 -0.59
CA TYR A 224 -5.63 10.78 -0.15
C TYR A 224 -4.43 11.30 0.64
N SER A 225 -4.01 12.52 0.32
CA SER A 225 -2.93 13.20 1.06
C SER A 225 -3.41 13.93 2.32
N GLY A 226 -4.73 14.02 2.49
CA GLY A 226 -5.38 14.64 3.65
C GLY A 226 -5.17 13.86 4.95
N ARG A 227 -5.34 14.57 6.07
CA ARG A 227 -5.24 14.01 7.42
C ARG A 227 -6.51 13.22 7.76
N TYR A 228 -6.33 12.10 8.44
CA TYR A 228 -7.40 11.30 9.02
C TYR A 228 -6.99 10.77 10.40
N PHE A 229 -7.93 10.15 11.09
CA PHE A 229 -7.74 9.60 12.42
C PHE A 229 -7.48 8.10 12.34
N LEU A 230 -6.42 7.68 13.01
CA LEU A 230 -6.01 6.29 13.14
C LEU A 230 -6.29 5.84 14.58
N GLY A 231 -7.06 4.78 14.74
CA GLY A 231 -7.20 4.07 16.00
C GLY A 231 -6.12 3.01 16.11
N VAL A 232 -5.24 3.17 17.08
CA VAL A 232 -4.08 2.30 17.29
C VAL A 232 -4.28 1.51 18.57
N SER A 233 -4.13 0.19 18.50
CA SER A 233 -4.08 -0.71 19.65
C SER A 233 -2.65 -1.20 19.86
N VAL A 234 -2.24 -1.35 21.11
CA VAL A 234 -0.89 -1.85 21.47
C VAL A 234 -1.02 -3.21 22.15
N ALA A 235 -0.33 -4.23 21.62
CA ALA A 235 -0.30 -5.54 22.28
C ALA A 235 0.77 -5.60 23.37
N PHE A 236 0.57 -6.56 24.28
CA PHE A 236 1.55 -6.92 25.30
C PHE A 236 2.67 -7.82 24.74
N VAL A 237 2.38 -8.60 23.70
CA VAL A 237 3.32 -9.57 23.10
C VAL A 237 3.21 -9.45 21.58
N VAL A 238 4.36 -9.28 20.91
CA VAL A 238 4.50 -9.41 19.46
C VAL A 238 4.42 -10.90 19.13
N GLY A 239 3.31 -11.34 18.55
CA GLY A 239 3.17 -12.72 18.05
C GLY A 239 3.86 -12.89 16.70
N VAL A 240 3.06 -13.05 15.64
CA VAL A 240 3.52 -13.32 14.26
C VAL A 240 3.77 -12.03 13.45
N ARG A 241 3.59 -10.86 14.07
CA ARG A 241 3.64 -9.54 13.42
C ARG A 241 4.97 -8.83 13.69
N GLU A 242 5.32 -7.83 12.90
CA GLU A 242 6.57 -7.09 13.11
C GLU A 242 6.40 -5.94 14.12
N SER A 243 5.19 -5.37 14.25
CA SER A 243 4.93 -4.22 15.14
C SER A 243 4.11 -4.54 16.39
N ASN A 244 4.39 -3.80 17.46
CA ASN A 244 3.54 -3.77 18.66
C ASN A 244 2.24 -2.99 18.45
N TYR A 245 2.19 -2.15 17.42
CA TYR A 245 1.05 -1.30 17.08
C TYR A 245 0.19 -1.95 16.01
N ASP A 246 -1.13 -1.94 16.21
CA ASP A 246 -2.10 -2.51 15.27
C ASP A 246 -3.21 -1.50 15.00
N ILE A 247 -3.51 -1.25 13.72
CA ILE A 247 -4.55 -0.32 13.31
C ILE A 247 -5.90 -1.04 13.34
N PHE A 248 -6.76 -0.59 14.26
CA PHE A 248 -8.12 -1.12 14.39
C PHE A 248 -9.20 -0.17 13.88
N GLU A 249 -8.87 1.10 13.62
CA GLU A 249 -9.83 2.07 13.09
C GLU A 249 -9.13 3.06 12.15
N ILE A 250 -9.78 3.37 11.03
CA ILE A 250 -9.42 4.49 10.15
C ILE A 250 -10.68 5.31 9.97
N ASN A 251 -10.63 6.60 10.34
CA ASN A 251 -11.79 7.48 10.39
C ASN A 251 -11.45 8.85 9.79
N PHE A 252 -12.23 9.30 8.81
CA PHE A 252 -11.98 10.56 8.10
C PHE A 252 -12.65 11.77 8.75
N ARG A 253 -13.43 11.58 9.82
CA ARG A 253 -14.28 12.62 10.42
C ARG A 253 -13.89 12.99 11.84
N GLU A 254 -13.66 11.99 12.68
CA GLU A 254 -13.51 12.20 14.12
C GLU A 254 -12.43 11.28 14.74
N PRO A 255 -11.91 11.64 15.92
CA PRO A 255 -10.97 10.79 16.65
C PRO A 255 -11.51 9.37 16.86
N ALA A 256 -10.62 8.39 16.70
CA ALA A 256 -10.92 6.98 16.84
C ALA A 256 -11.35 6.62 18.27
N GLY A 257 -12.21 5.60 18.40
CA GLY A 257 -12.79 5.20 19.68
C GLY A 257 -14.00 6.04 20.12
N THR A 258 -14.37 7.08 19.38
CA THR A 258 -15.66 7.77 19.54
C THR A 258 -16.76 6.82 19.03
N GLN A 259 -17.72 6.47 19.89
CA GLN A 259 -18.92 5.76 19.44
C GLN A 259 -19.82 6.77 18.73
N SER A 260 -20.27 6.44 17.52
CA SER A 260 -21.29 7.24 16.83
C SER A 260 -22.53 7.27 17.71
N LYS A 261 -22.97 8.46 18.11
CA LYS A 261 -24.25 8.65 18.81
C LYS A 261 -25.43 8.23 17.94
#